data_AF-A0A386WX57-F1
#
_entry.id   AF-A0A386WX57-F1
#
_cell.length_a   1.000
_cell.length_b   1.000
_cell.length_c   1.000
_cell.angle_alpha   90.00
_cell.angle_beta   90.00
_cell.angle_gamma   90.00
#
_symmetry.space_group_name_H-M   'P 1'
#
loop_
_entity.id
_entity.type
_entity.pdbx_description
1 polymer ?
#
loop_
_entity_poly.entity_id
_entity_poly.type
_entity_poly.pdbx_seq_one_letter_code
_entity_poly.pdbx_strand_id
1 'polypeptide(L)'
;MNLWRRLSGRNRTLALTGAGVLVAGGLVTLPVTAAQAATQCSVTYTTSDWPGGFTGNVTIKNIGDALSSWSLGFTFPNSSQRVVNGWSARWSQSGQNVTAQNESYNGSLASGASTTIGFNGSWSGSNPKPTQFTLNGTVCNGGTPSTSTPPTSTPPTSTPPTSTPPTTAPPPTTAPPPTTPPPGQRVDNPYAGVKGYVNPEWKAKAESVSGGSRVSNNPTAVWIDRIAAINGTPDSSSNGAMGVRDHLDAAVAQGAGYIQFVIYNLPGRDCSALASNGELGPDELPRYKAEYIDPIAAIQGDSKYRNLRIVNIIEIDSLPNLVTNTSGNAGGTVMCDTVKANGAYVNGVGYALAKLGAIGNVYNYIDAAHHGWIGWDSNFGPVADQLKAAAVASGSTVANVQGFIVNTANYSALKEPYVKVTDSVNGQTVRQSKWIDWNQYVDELSFAQAFRQKLVSVGFDSNIGMLIDTSRNGWGGSARPTGPGPSTSVDAYVDGGRVDRRLHTGNWCNQAGAGLGERPRANPETGIDAYVWVKPPGESDGSSKEIPNNEGKGFDRMCDPTYTGNARNGNNMSGALADAPISGAWFPAQFQQLMQNAYPPLS
;
A
#
# COMPACT_ATOMS: atom_id res chain seq x y z
N MET A 1 73.69 -25.25 -36.34
CA MET A 1 73.38 -24.15 -35.39
C MET A 1 71.92 -23.77 -35.58
N ASN A 2 71.10 -23.90 -34.53
CA ASN A 2 69.90 -23.13 -34.14
C ASN A 2 68.77 -22.93 -35.19
N LEU A 3 67.47 -23.10 -34.93
CA LEU A 3 66.69 -23.26 -33.70
C LEU A 3 65.31 -23.90 -34.09
N TRP A 4 64.88 -24.83 -33.24
CA TRP A 4 63.53 -25.35 -32.90
C TRP A 4 62.43 -25.69 -33.92
N ARG A 5 61.86 -26.89 -33.74
CA ARG A 5 60.83 -27.55 -34.54
C ARG A 5 59.84 -28.30 -33.63
N ARG A 6 58.56 -28.32 -34.05
CA ARG A 6 57.48 -29.33 -33.85
C ARG A 6 56.68 -29.30 -32.53
N LEU A 7 55.40 -29.69 -32.44
CA LEU A 7 54.22 -29.90 -33.33
C LEU A 7 53.11 -30.45 -32.39
N SER A 8 51.84 -30.07 -32.54
CA SER A 8 50.71 -30.97 -32.26
C SER A 8 49.43 -30.51 -32.98
N GLY A 9 48.94 -31.32 -33.92
CA GLY A 9 47.59 -31.25 -34.51
C GLY A 9 46.53 -31.93 -33.62
N ARG A 10 45.29 -32.19 -34.04
CA ARG A 10 44.73 -32.34 -35.39
C ARG A 10 43.19 -32.50 -35.30
N ASN A 11 42.43 -31.83 -36.18
CA ASN A 11 41.19 -32.24 -36.92
C ASN A 11 39.95 -32.78 -36.15
N ARG A 12 38.70 -32.68 -36.62
CA ARG A 12 38.00 -32.11 -37.79
C ARG A 12 36.48 -32.28 -37.53
N THR A 13 35.69 -31.36 -38.05
CA THR A 13 34.24 -31.42 -38.29
C THR A 13 33.87 -32.39 -39.42
N LEU A 14 32.69 -33.03 -39.34
CA LEU A 14 31.90 -33.53 -40.48
C LEU A 14 30.45 -33.87 -40.09
N ALA A 15 29.55 -33.79 -41.08
CA ALA A 15 28.10 -33.69 -40.99
C ALA A 15 27.34 -34.90 -41.56
N LEU A 16 26.02 -34.93 -41.27
CA LEU A 16 24.85 -35.41 -42.06
C LEU A 16 24.44 -36.91 -42.14
N THR A 17 23.10 -37.07 -42.24
CA THR A 17 22.21 -38.23 -42.54
C THR A 17 21.95 -39.22 -41.39
N GLY A 18 20.76 -39.75 -41.09
CA GLY A 18 19.43 -39.74 -41.73
C GLY A 18 18.82 -41.15 -41.72
N ALA A 19 17.65 -41.29 -41.07
CA ALA A 19 16.64 -42.38 -41.15
C ALA A 19 16.79 -43.72 -40.36
N GLY A 20 15.88 -43.92 -39.39
CA GLY A 20 14.79 -44.91 -39.50
C GLY A 20 14.93 -46.28 -38.83
N VAL A 21 14.26 -46.50 -37.69
CA VAL A 21 13.62 -47.79 -37.33
C VAL A 21 12.30 -47.55 -36.59
N LEU A 22 11.22 -48.11 -37.14
CA LEU A 22 9.87 -48.23 -36.59
C LEU A 22 9.84 -49.24 -35.42
N VAL A 23 9.12 -48.90 -34.34
CA VAL A 23 8.43 -49.89 -33.50
C VAL A 23 7.02 -49.40 -33.23
N ALA A 24 6.05 -50.20 -33.67
CA ALA A 24 4.62 -50.06 -33.41
C ALA A 24 4.25 -50.68 -32.05
N GLY A 25 3.23 -50.13 -31.39
CA GLY A 25 2.44 -50.86 -30.39
C GLY A 25 2.29 -50.16 -29.04
N GLY A 26 1.11 -49.56 -28.80
CA GLY A 26 0.70 -49.07 -27.48
C GLY A 26 -0.39 -48.01 -27.52
N LEU A 27 -1.60 -48.37 -27.95
CA LEU A 27 -2.79 -47.53 -27.76
C LEU A 27 -3.14 -47.51 -26.27
N VAL A 28 -2.69 -46.48 -25.56
CA VAL A 28 -3.25 -46.10 -24.26
C VAL A 28 -4.27 -44.99 -24.53
N THR A 29 -5.54 -45.36 -24.53
CA THR A 29 -6.64 -44.39 -24.46
C THR A 29 -6.64 -43.78 -23.07
N LEU A 30 -5.93 -42.67 -22.88
CA LEU A 30 -6.16 -41.81 -21.72
C LEU A 30 -7.54 -41.15 -21.90
N PRO A 31 -8.39 -41.10 -20.87
CA PRO A 31 -9.60 -40.31 -20.93
C PRO A 31 -9.17 -38.86 -21.15
N VAL A 32 -9.54 -38.28 -22.29
CA VAL A 32 -9.52 -36.84 -22.48
C VAL A 32 -10.57 -36.30 -21.52
N THR A 33 -10.15 -36.00 -20.29
CA THR A 33 -10.92 -35.14 -19.39
C THR A 33 -11.19 -33.86 -20.16
N ALA A 34 -12.46 -33.50 -20.31
CA ALA A 34 -12.92 -32.30 -20.98
C ALA A 34 -11.96 -31.14 -20.68
N ALA A 35 -11.35 -30.59 -21.72
CA ALA A 35 -10.59 -29.35 -21.61
C ALA A 35 -11.50 -28.35 -20.88
N GLN A 36 -11.11 -27.94 -19.67
CA GLN A 36 -11.80 -26.84 -19.01
C GLN A 36 -11.75 -25.67 -20.00
N ALA A 37 -12.93 -25.20 -20.40
CA ALA A 37 -13.07 -24.11 -21.34
C ALA A 37 -12.16 -22.97 -20.89
N ALA A 38 -11.13 -22.68 -21.69
CA ALA A 38 -10.28 -21.52 -21.47
C ALA A 38 -11.20 -20.31 -21.29
N THR A 39 -10.99 -19.54 -20.24
CA THR A 39 -11.78 -18.35 -19.94
C THR A 39 -11.65 -17.42 -21.16
N GLN A 40 -12.70 -17.26 -21.96
CA GLN A 40 -12.61 -16.63 -23.31
C GLN A 40 -12.76 -15.11 -23.27
N CYS A 41 -13.34 -14.56 -22.21
CA CYS A 41 -13.63 -13.14 -22.11
C CYS A 41 -13.64 -12.64 -20.67
N SER A 42 -13.29 -11.36 -20.51
CA SER A 42 -13.53 -10.59 -19.30
C SER A 42 -14.47 -9.43 -19.64
N VAL A 43 -15.48 -9.18 -18.82
CA VAL A 43 -16.49 -8.14 -19.05
C VAL A 43 -16.53 -7.19 -17.87
N THR A 44 -16.40 -5.89 -18.15
CA THR A 44 -16.63 -4.82 -17.18
C THR A 44 -17.96 -4.16 -17.46
N TYR A 45 -18.86 -4.15 -16.47
CA TYR A 45 -20.18 -3.53 -16.56
C TYR A 45 -20.30 -2.40 -15.54
N THR A 46 -20.49 -1.16 -15.99
CA THR A 46 -20.71 0.00 -15.13
C THR A 46 -22.03 0.67 -15.44
N THR A 47 -22.57 1.38 -14.45
CA THR A 47 -23.82 2.14 -14.58
C THR A 47 -23.62 3.56 -14.08
N SER A 48 -24.31 4.51 -14.72
CA SER A 48 -24.61 5.82 -14.15
C SER A 48 -26.12 5.88 -13.97
N ASP A 49 -26.57 5.90 -12.72
CA ASP A 49 -27.97 5.68 -12.34
C ASP A 49 -28.69 6.99 -12.03
N TRP A 50 -29.98 7.05 -12.35
CA TRP A 50 -30.92 8.09 -11.90
C TRP A 50 -32.28 7.47 -11.56
N PRO A 51 -33.18 8.17 -10.86
CA PRO A 51 -34.50 7.62 -10.55
C PRO A 51 -35.24 7.16 -11.82
N GLY A 52 -35.49 5.85 -11.94
CA GLY A 52 -36.20 5.24 -13.06
C GLY A 52 -35.36 4.90 -14.30
N GLY A 53 -34.07 5.22 -14.32
CA GLY A 53 -33.21 4.92 -15.48
C GLY A 53 -31.71 4.85 -15.18
N PHE A 54 -30.94 4.46 -16.18
CA PHE A 54 -29.49 4.34 -16.08
C PHE A 54 -28.84 4.30 -17.46
N THR A 55 -27.57 4.69 -17.54
CA THR A 55 -26.70 4.38 -18.67
C THR A 55 -25.78 3.24 -18.28
N GLY A 56 -25.84 2.12 -19.00
CA GLY A 56 -24.94 0.98 -18.87
C GLY A 56 -23.79 1.06 -19.88
N ASN A 57 -22.54 0.92 -19.40
CA ASN A 57 -21.36 0.76 -20.25
C ASN A 57 -20.78 -0.64 -20.04
N VAL A 58 -20.50 -1.33 -21.14
CA VAL A 58 -19.99 -2.70 -21.15
C VAL A 58 -18.71 -2.76 -21.95
N THR A 59 -17.59 -3.09 -21.29
CA THR A 59 -16.31 -3.32 -21.96
C THR A 59 -16.05 -4.82 -22.02
N ILE A 60 -15.90 -5.34 -23.22
CA ILE A 60 -15.62 -6.75 -23.49
C ILE A 60 -14.15 -6.85 -23.84
N LYS A 61 -13.37 -7.61 -23.07
CA LYS A 61 -11.99 -7.98 -23.40
C LYS A 61 -11.94 -9.43 -23.85
N ASN A 62 -11.49 -9.66 -25.08
CA ASN A 62 -11.21 -11.00 -25.56
C ASN A 62 -9.89 -11.49 -24.95
N ILE A 63 -9.92 -12.64 -24.30
CA ILE A 63 -8.74 -13.29 -23.70
C ILE A 63 -8.53 -14.69 -24.28
N GLY A 64 -9.39 -15.11 -25.20
CA GLY A 64 -9.23 -16.31 -26.02
C GLY A 64 -8.72 -15.98 -27.42
N ASP A 65 -9.02 -16.87 -28.37
CA ASP A 65 -8.65 -16.71 -29.79
C ASP A 65 -9.33 -15.49 -30.43
N ALA A 66 -8.71 -14.93 -31.46
CA ALA A 66 -9.25 -13.79 -32.20
C ALA A 66 -10.64 -14.09 -32.78
N LEU A 67 -11.57 -13.16 -32.59
CA LEU A 67 -12.96 -13.27 -33.05
C LEU A 67 -13.18 -12.44 -34.32
N SER A 68 -13.95 -12.96 -35.27
CA SER A 68 -14.46 -12.22 -36.44
C SER A 68 -15.83 -11.58 -36.21
N SER A 69 -16.56 -12.06 -35.20
CA SER A 69 -17.84 -11.55 -34.73
C SER A 69 -18.03 -11.91 -33.25
N TRP A 70 -18.82 -11.12 -32.53
CA TRP A 70 -19.11 -11.38 -31.13
C TRP A 70 -20.58 -11.09 -30.78
N SER A 71 -21.09 -11.91 -29.86
CA SER A 71 -22.41 -11.77 -29.25
C SER A 71 -22.26 -11.89 -27.74
N LEU A 72 -22.56 -10.81 -27.02
CA LEU A 72 -22.58 -10.79 -25.56
C LEU A 72 -23.99 -11.13 -25.06
N GLY A 73 -24.09 -12.06 -24.12
CA GLY A 73 -25.34 -12.37 -23.39
C GLY A 73 -25.21 -12.09 -21.90
N PHE A 74 -26.27 -11.59 -21.27
CA PHE A 74 -26.40 -11.51 -19.81
C PHE A 74 -27.87 -11.45 -19.38
N THR A 75 -28.11 -11.64 -18.08
CA THR A 75 -29.46 -11.55 -17.50
C THR A 75 -29.50 -10.42 -16.48
N PHE A 76 -30.48 -9.53 -16.60
CA PHE A 76 -30.77 -8.56 -15.54
C PHE A 76 -31.26 -9.28 -14.28
N PRO A 77 -30.72 -8.98 -13.09
CA PRO A 77 -31.16 -9.65 -11.86
C PRO A 77 -32.57 -9.25 -11.40
N ASN A 78 -33.11 -8.12 -11.89
CA ASN A 78 -34.47 -7.68 -11.60
C ASN A 78 -35.34 -7.63 -12.86
N SER A 79 -36.54 -8.21 -12.77
CA SER A 79 -37.51 -8.30 -13.87
C SER A 79 -38.14 -6.97 -14.25
N SER A 80 -37.87 -5.88 -13.52
CA SER A 80 -38.23 -4.52 -13.91
C SER A 80 -37.21 -3.83 -14.82
N GLN A 81 -35.98 -4.36 -14.94
CA GLN A 81 -34.92 -3.74 -15.74
C GLN A 81 -35.18 -3.94 -17.25
N ARG A 82 -35.08 -2.86 -18.04
CA ARG A 82 -35.24 -2.90 -19.51
C ARG A 82 -34.11 -2.14 -20.20
N VAL A 83 -33.66 -2.63 -21.35
CA VAL A 83 -32.88 -1.86 -22.33
C VAL A 83 -33.87 -0.98 -23.10
N VAL A 84 -33.61 0.33 -23.18
CA VAL A 84 -34.44 1.30 -23.90
C VAL A 84 -33.87 1.57 -25.29
N ASN A 85 -32.60 1.95 -25.38
CA ASN A 85 -31.86 2.13 -26.63
C ASN A 85 -30.35 1.97 -26.36
N GLY A 86 -29.58 1.58 -27.38
CA GLY A 86 -28.14 1.41 -27.22
C GLY A 86 -27.33 1.72 -28.48
N TRP A 87 -26.01 1.68 -28.33
CA TRP A 87 -25.03 2.00 -29.36
C TRP A 87 -23.88 1.00 -29.38
N SER A 88 -23.14 1.00 -30.49
CA SER A 88 -21.99 0.12 -30.75
C SER A 88 -22.29 -1.38 -30.69
N ALA A 89 -23.57 -1.74 -30.61
CA ALA A 89 -24.09 -3.10 -30.70
C ALA A 89 -25.57 -3.07 -31.09
N ARG A 90 -26.05 -4.18 -31.63
CA ARG A 90 -27.47 -4.46 -31.85
C ARG A 90 -28.02 -5.13 -30.60
N TRP A 91 -28.92 -4.45 -29.93
CA TRP A 91 -29.48 -4.87 -28.63
C TRP A 91 -30.84 -5.54 -28.81
N SER A 92 -31.04 -6.66 -28.11
CA SER A 92 -32.34 -7.30 -27.96
C SER A 92 -32.54 -7.80 -26.52
N GLN A 93 -33.79 -7.82 -26.07
CA GLN A 93 -34.15 -8.30 -24.74
C GLN A 93 -35.43 -9.15 -24.79
N SER A 94 -35.41 -10.29 -24.09
CA SER A 94 -36.58 -11.12 -23.84
C SER A 94 -36.67 -11.46 -22.35
N GLY A 95 -37.73 -10.98 -21.69
CA GLY A 95 -37.81 -11.03 -20.23
C GLY A 95 -36.62 -10.31 -19.60
N GLN A 96 -35.82 -11.02 -18.80
CA GLN A 96 -34.60 -10.50 -18.17
C GLN A 96 -33.33 -10.71 -19.01
N ASN A 97 -33.40 -11.52 -20.08
CA ASN A 97 -32.24 -11.90 -20.86
C ASN A 97 -31.96 -10.85 -21.94
N VAL A 98 -30.74 -10.32 -21.95
CA VAL A 98 -30.25 -9.30 -22.88
C VAL A 98 -29.18 -9.91 -23.77
N THR A 99 -29.25 -9.60 -25.07
CA THR A 99 -28.22 -9.95 -26.05
C THR A 99 -27.74 -8.68 -26.76
N ALA A 100 -26.42 -8.52 -26.89
CA ALA A 100 -25.78 -7.46 -27.65
C ALA A 100 -24.86 -8.08 -28.71
N GLN A 101 -25.19 -7.88 -29.99
CA GLN A 101 -24.39 -8.39 -31.12
C GLN A 101 -23.57 -7.26 -31.74
N ASN A 102 -22.38 -7.59 -32.24
CA ASN A 102 -21.54 -6.60 -32.92
C ASN A 102 -22.25 -5.93 -34.10
N GLU A 103 -21.89 -4.68 -34.38
CA GLU A 103 -22.20 -4.02 -35.63
C GLU A 103 -21.27 -4.51 -36.75
N SER A 104 -21.60 -4.19 -38.00
CA SER A 104 -20.81 -4.62 -39.17
C SER A 104 -19.34 -4.14 -39.12
N TYR A 105 -19.05 -3.05 -38.41
CA TYR A 105 -17.72 -2.43 -38.34
C TYR A 105 -16.87 -2.86 -37.13
N ASN A 106 -17.45 -3.49 -36.11
CA ASN A 106 -16.74 -3.79 -34.85
C ASN A 106 -16.78 -5.27 -34.45
N GLY A 107 -17.05 -6.18 -35.39
CA GLY A 107 -17.05 -7.63 -35.14
C GLY A 107 -15.68 -8.25 -34.91
N SER A 108 -14.62 -7.69 -35.49
CA SER A 108 -13.26 -8.19 -35.29
C SER A 108 -12.73 -7.78 -33.91
N LEU A 109 -12.35 -8.76 -33.10
CA LEU A 109 -11.80 -8.55 -31.76
C LEU A 109 -10.64 -9.53 -31.54
N ALA A 110 -9.40 -9.04 -31.70
CA ALA A 110 -8.19 -9.83 -31.52
C ALA A 110 -8.01 -10.33 -30.08
N SER A 111 -7.18 -11.35 -29.88
CA SER A 111 -6.80 -11.79 -28.54
C SER A 111 -6.13 -10.65 -27.76
N GLY A 112 -6.56 -10.42 -26.53
CA GLY A 112 -6.12 -9.33 -25.67
C GLY A 112 -6.80 -7.97 -25.94
N ALA A 113 -7.51 -7.81 -27.06
CA ALA A 113 -8.17 -6.56 -27.43
C ALA A 113 -9.51 -6.36 -26.69
N SER A 114 -9.96 -5.11 -26.66
CA SER A 114 -11.23 -4.72 -26.03
C SER A 114 -12.13 -3.91 -26.95
N THR A 115 -13.44 -4.07 -26.77
CA THR A 115 -14.47 -3.20 -27.36
C THR A 115 -15.42 -2.72 -26.27
N THR A 116 -15.92 -1.50 -26.41
CA THR A 116 -16.87 -0.90 -25.46
C THR A 116 -18.19 -0.62 -26.17
N ILE A 117 -19.27 -1.05 -25.54
CA ILE A 117 -20.65 -0.87 -26.00
C ILE A 117 -21.47 -0.25 -24.88
N GLY A 118 -22.58 0.39 -25.20
CA GLY A 118 -23.41 1.03 -24.19
C GLY A 118 -24.88 1.08 -24.53
N PHE A 119 -25.70 1.30 -23.52
CA PHE A 119 -27.14 1.45 -23.65
C PHE A 119 -27.71 2.29 -22.52
N ASN A 120 -28.87 2.93 -22.77
CA ASN A 120 -29.72 3.42 -21.70
C ASN A 120 -30.77 2.36 -21.37
N GLY A 121 -31.03 2.20 -20.08
CA GLY A 121 -32.05 1.31 -19.56
C GLY A 121 -32.99 2.00 -18.56
N SER A 122 -34.10 1.33 -18.27
CA SER A 122 -35.05 1.72 -17.22
C SER A 122 -35.13 0.64 -16.14
N TRP A 123 -35.51 1.03 -14.93
CA TRP A 123 -35.73 0.12 -13.80
C TRP A 123 -36.79 0.68 -12.86
N SER A 124 -37.42 -0.20 -12.07
CA SER A 124 -38.25 0.19 -10.93
C SER A 124 -37.89 -0.64 -9.70
N GLY A 125 -37.98 -0.03 -8.51
CA GLY A 125 -37.57 -0.63 -7.24
C GLY A 125 -36.05 -0.60 -7.04
N SER A 126 -35.32 -1.47 -7.75
CA SER A 126 -33.85 -1.59 -7.62
C SER A 126 -33.18 -1.86 -8.96
N ASN A 127 -31.92 -1.43 -9.10
CA ASN A 127 -31.10 -1.66 -10.30
C ASN A 127 -29.85 -2.53 -10.02
N PRO A 128 -30.01 -3.81 -9.66
CA PRO A 128 -28.87 -4.71 -9.45
C PRO A 128 -28.10 -4.96 -10.76
N LYS A 129 -26.78 -5.08 -10.68
CA LYS A 129 -25.92 -5.30 -11.86
C LYS A 129 -25.85 -6.80 -12.22
N PRO A 130 -25.87 -7.18 -13.51
CA PRO A 130 -25.61 -8.56 -13.94
C PRO A 130 -24.22 -9.01 -13.47
N THR A 131 -24.12 -10.26 -12.99
CA THR A 131 -22.87 -10.84 -12.49
C THR A 131 -22.29 -11.92 -13.39
N GLN A 132 -23.06 -12.38 -14.39
CA GLN A 132 -22.65 -13.40 -15.35
C GLN A 132 -22.88 -12.91 -16.77
N PHE A 133 -21.85 -13.10 -17.60
CA PHE A 133 -21.85 -12.75 -19.01
C PHE A 133 -21.41 -13.94 -19.83
N THR A 134 -21.90 -14.05 -21.06
CA THR A 134 -21.41 -15.00 -22.06
C THR A 134 -20.94 -14.26 -23.30
N LEU A 135 -19.84 -14.71 -23.91
CA LEU A 135 -19.39 -14.25 -25.22
C LEU A 135 -19.49 -15.43 -26.19
N ASN A 136 -20.30 -15.28 -27.24
CA ASN A 136 -20.62 -16.34 -28.20
C ASN A 136 -21.12 -17.63 -27.54
N GLY A 137 -21.84 -17.50 -26.42
CA GLY A 137 -22.38 -18.62 -25.63
C GLY A 137 -21.43 -19.18 -24.57
N THR A 138 -20.15 -18.80 -24.57
CA THR A 138 -19.17 -19.21 -23.55
C THR A 138 -19.18 -18.25 -22.37
N VAL A 139 -19.24 -18.76 -21.14
CA VAL A 139 -19.22 -17.91 -19.93
C VAL A 139 -17.89 -17.14 -19.81
N CYS A 140 -17.99 -15.83 -19.63
CA CYS A 140 -16.87 -14.98 -19.25
C CYS A 140 -16.55 -15.20 -17.77
N ASN A 141 -15.29 -15.56 -17.45
CA ASN A 141 -14.80 -15.97 -16.13
C ASN A 141 -15.50 -17.25 -15.59
N GLY A 142 -14.86 -18.42 -15.73
CA GLY A 142 -15.44 -19.74 -15.50
C GLY A 142 -15.98 -20.04 -14.09
N GLY A 143 -17.17 -19.55 -13.77
CA GLY A 143 -17.90 -19.91 -12.56
C GLY A 143 -18.57 -21.29 -12.67
N THR A 144 -18.27 -22.19 -11.73
CA THR A 144 -19.13 -23.33 -11.40
C THR A 144 -20.41 -22.88 -10.67
N PRO A 145 -21.52 -23.64 -10.75
CA PRO A 145 -22.87 -23.18 -10.45
C PRO A 145 -23.21 -23.23 -8.96
N SER A 146 -23.84 -22.18 -8.43
CA SER A 146 -24.47 -22.20 -7.09
C SER A 146 -25.72 -23.08 -7.09
N THR A 147 -25.68 -24.17 -6.32
CA THR A 147 -26.85 -24.94 -5.90
C THR A 147 -27.70 -24.16 -4.90
N SER A 148 -29.01 -24.15 -5.17
CA SER A 148 -30.07 -23.52 -4.39
C SER A 148 -30.25 -24.11 -2.99
N THR A 149 -30.69 -23.30 -2.02
CA THR A 149 -31.50 -23.79 -0.88
C THR A 149 -32.52 -22.70 -0.46
N PRO A 150 -33.76 -23.07 -0.06
CA PRO A 150 -34.97 -22.22 -0.15
C PRO A 150 -35.22 -21.30 1.08
N PRO A 151 -36.12 -20.29 0.97
CA PRO A 151 -36.46 -19.39 2.07
C PRO A 151 -37.60 -19.95 2.94
N THR A 152 -37.58 -19.69 4.24
CA THR A 152 -38.69 -19.98 5.18
C THR A 152 -38.75 -18.81 6.18
N SER A 153 -39.55 -17.78 5.86
CA SER A 153 -40.89 -17.45 6.38
C SER A 153 -40.94 -16.86 7.80
N THR A 154 -41.13 -15.53 7.89
CA THR A 154 -41.71 -14.78 9.02
C THR A 154 -43.25 -14.78 8.90
N PRO A 155 -44.05 -14.79 10.00
CA PRO A 155 -44.60 -13.54 10.64
C PRO A 155 -45.14 -13.73 12.10
N PRO A 156 -45.93 -12.81 12.75
CA PRO A 156 -46.01 -11.35 12.70
C PRO A 156 -45.96 -10.62 14.09
N THR A 157 -45.90 -9.30 13.94
CA THR A 157 -46.10 -8.10 14.77
C THR A 157 -47.19 -8.09 15.87
N SER A 158 -46.92 -7.36 16.96
CA SER A 158 -47.92 -6.51 17.65
C SER A 158 -47.28 -5.27 18.32
N THR A 159 -48.01 -4.16 18.28
CA THR A 159 -47.79 -2.79 18.84
C THR A 159 -49.17 -2.26 19.24
N PRO A 160 -49.37 -1.15 20.01
CA PRO A 160 -48.57 -0.39 21.00
C PRO A 160 -49.42 -0.12 22.30
N PRO A 161 -49.16 0.85 23.23
CA PRO A 161 -49.30 2.29 22.95
C PRO A 161 -48.28 3.24 23.63
N THR A 162 -48.38 4.46 23.14
CA THR A 162 -47.62 5.70 23.28
C THR A 162 -47.70 6.36 24.67
N SER A 163 -46.57 6.90 25.15
CA SER A 163 -46.55 8.17 25.89
C SER A 163 -45.15 8.84 25.80
N THR A 164 -45.14 10.15 25.60
CA THR A 164 -43.98 11.06 25.60
C THR A 164 -44.43 12.35 26.30
N PRO A 165 -43.54 13.21 26.83
CA PRO A 165 -42.22 13.01 27.45
C PRO A 165 -42.10 13.79 28.79
N PRO A 166 -40.96 13.70 29.50
CA PRO A 166 -40.22 14.94 29.72
C PRO A 166 -38.72 14.83 29.46
N THR A 167 -38.18 15.95 28.98
CA THR A 167 -36.78 16.27 28.70
C THR A 167 -35.87 16.05 29.91
N THR A 168 -34.92 15.12 29.78
CA THR A 168 -33.71 15.05 30.61
C THR A 168 -32.51 14.68 29.72
N ALA A 169 -31.35 15.26 30.07
CA ALA A 169 -30.12 15.31 29.29
C ALA A 169 -29.61 13.94 28.80
N PRO A 170 -28.88 13.88 27.67
CA PRO A 170 -28.36 12.63 27.13
C PRO A 170 -27.35 11.99 28.10
N PRO A 171 -27.51 10.70 28.45
CA PRO A 171 -26.46 9.96 29.13
C PRO A 171 -25.31 9.69 28.16
N PRO A 172 -24.06 9.59 28.65
CA PRO A 172 -22.92 9.25 27.81
C PRO A 172 -23.17 7.87 27.18
N THR A 173 -23.04 7.79 25.87
CA THR A 173 -23.03 6.52 25.13
C THR A 173 -21.84 5.69 25.63
N THR A 174 -22.12 4.75 26.54
CA THR A 174 -21.21 3.63 26.81
C THR A 174 -21.16 2.78 25.55
N ALA A 175 -19.99 2.73 24.92
CA ALA A 175 -19.67 1.76 23.89
C ALA A 175 -20.01 0.33 24.40
N PRO A 176 -20.50 -0.58 23.53
CA PRO A 176 -20.68 -1.97 23.93
C PRO A 176 -19.35 -2.54 24.43
N PRO A 177 -19.34 -3.40 25.46
CA PRO A 177 -18.11 -4.06 25.89
C PRO A 177 -17.55 -4.85 24.70
N PRO A 178 -16.25 -4.75 24.40
CA PRO A 178 -15.68 -5.53 23.31
C PRO A 178 -15.78 -7.00 23.71
N THR A 179 -16.65 -7.76 23.04
CA THR A 179 -16.55 -9.22 23.09
C THR A 179 -15.22 -9.58 22.44
N THR A 180 -14.26 -10.02 23.25
CA THR A 180 -12.97 -10.48 22.76
C THR A 180 -13.23 -11.54 21.68
N PRO A 181 -12.81 -11.31 20.41
CA PRO A 181 -13.03 -12.30 19.39
C PRO A 181 -12.32 -13.61 19.76
N PRO A 182 -12.82 -14.75 19.29
CA PRO A 182 -12.08 -16.01 19.33
C PRO A 182 -10.62 -15.80 18.91
N PRO A 183 -9.67 -16.50 19.56
CA PRO A 183 -8.26 -16.51 19.16
C PRO A 183 -8.08 -16.62 17.65
N GLY A 184 -7.22 -15.82 17.05
CA GLY A 184 -6.94 -15.87 15.62
C GLY A 184 -8.02 -15.31 14.70
N GLN A 185 -9.03 -14.60 15.23
CA GLN A 185 -9.96 -13.82 14.41
C GLN A 185 -9.55 -12.35 14.37
N ARG A 186 -9.64 -11.74 13.17
CA ARG A 186 -9.39 -10.31 13.00
C ARG A 186 -10.41 -9.46 13.75
N VAL A 187 -9.92 -8.36 14.31
CA VAL A 187 -10.74 -7.27 14.84
C VAL A 187 -10.76 -6.15 13.80
N ASP A 188 -11.67 -5.19 13.96
CA ASP A 188 -11.69 -4.00 13.12
C ASP A 188 -10.40 -3.17 13.27
N ASN A 189 -10.02 -2.81 14.50
CA ASN A 189 -8.78 -2.09 14.78
C ASN A 189 -7.84 -2.93 15.67
N PRO A 190 -6.67 -3.38 15.18
CA PRO A 190 -5.74 -4.22 15.94
C PRO A 190 -5.09 -3.51 17.14
N TYR A 191 -5.07 -2.18 17.16
CA TYR A 191 -4.49 -1.38 18.23
C TYR A 191 -5.46 -1.11 19.39
N ALA A 192 -6.77 -1.27 19.16
CA ALA A 192 -7.79 -0.89 20.12
C ALA A 192 -7.80 -1.81 21.36
N GLY A 193 -7.78 -1.20 22.55
CA GLY A 193 -7.97 -1.87 23.83
C GLY A 193 -6.82 -2.77 24.29
N VAL A 194 -5.64 -2.65 23.69
CA VAL A 194 -4.50 -3.53 23.95
C VAL A 194 -3.18 -2.77 24.10
N LYS A 195 -2.24 -3.36 24.83
CA LYS A 195 -0.87 -2.83 24.98
C LYS A 195 0.00 -3.24 23.79
N GLY A 196 0.83 -2.33 23.31
CA GLY A 196 1.82 -2.61 22.26
C GLY A 196 3.10 -3.27 22.80
N TYR A 197 3.74 -4.05 21.94
CA TYR A 197 5.08 -4.59 22.15
C TYR A 197 6.13 -3.48 22.29
N VAL A 198 6.94 -3.55 23.35
CA VAL A 198 8.12 -2.68 23.51
C VAL A 198 9.35 -3.44 23.05
N ASN A 199 9.99 -3.01 21.97
CA ASN A 199 11.21 -3.63 21.46
C ASN A 199 12.34 -3.44 22.50
N PRO A 200 12.87 -4.52 23.12
CA PRO A 200 13.91 -4.41 24.14
C PRO A 200 15.23 -3.86 23.60
N GLU A 201 15.55 -4.10 22.33
CA GLU A 201 16.79 -3.61 21.70
C GLU A 201 16.72 -2.10 21.49
N TRP A 202 15.59 -1.59 20.97
CA TRP A 202 15.39 -0.14 20.85
C TRP A 202 15.29 0.54 22.22
N LYS A 203 14.60 -0.07 23.19
CA LYS A 203 14.53 0.42 24.57
C LYS A 203 15.93 0.63 25.15
N ALA A 204 16.83 -0.33 24.99
CA ALA A 204 18.21 -0.23 25.45
C ALA A 204 18.98 0.90 24.75
N LYS A 205 18.83 1.06 23.43
CA LYS A 205 19.41 2.18 22.68
C LYS A 205 18.89 3.52 23.20
N ALA A 206 17.57 3.67 23.36
CA ALA A 206 16.96 4.90 23.88
C ALA A 206 17.49 5.24 25.29
N GLU A 207 17.55 4.26 26.19
CA GLU A 207 18.05 4.44 27.56
C GLU A 207 19.55 4.70 27.66
N SER A 208 20.32 4.47 26.58
CA SER A 208 21.73 4.87 26.50
C SER A 208 21.94 6.39 26.41
N VAL A 209 20.89 7.14 26.05
CA VAL A 209 20.92 8.60 25.97
C VAL A 209 20.20 9.20 27.18
N SER A 210 20.83 10.21 27.80
CA SER A 210 20.25 10.89 28.97
C SER A 210 18.83 11.37 28.70
N GLY A 211 17.90 11.01 29.60
CA GLY A 211 16.46 11.31 29.47
C GLY A 211 15.67 10.34 28.59
N GLY A 212 16.31 9.38 27.92
CA GLY A 212 15.66 8.44 27.01
C GLY A 212 14.65 7.50 27.68
N SER A 213 14.76 7.26 28.99
CA SER A 213 13.78 6.48 29.78
C SER A 213 12.37 7.08 29.76
N ARG A 214 12.23 8.36 29.42
CA ARG A 214 10.93 9.05 29.27
C ARG A 214 10.14 8.57 28.05
N VAL A 215 10.80 7.91 27.09
CA VAL A 215 10.19 7.47 25.83
C VAL A 215 10.43 5.99 25.51
N SER A 216 11.39 5.35 26.17
CA SER A 216 11.84 3.98 25.88
C SER A 216 10.76 2.89 26.09
N ASN A 217 9.66 3.21 26.78
CA ASN A 217 8.52 2.31 26.98
C ASN A 217 7.43 2.44 25.89
N ASN A 218 7.61 3.29 24.88
CA ASN A 218 6.69 3.36 23.76
C ASN A 218 6.91 2.18 22.80
N PRO A 219 5.84 1.63 22.19
CA PRO A 219 5.98 0.59 21.18
C PRO A 219 6.54 1.16 19.88
N THR A 220 7.55 0.48 19.32
CA THR A 220 8.13 0.79 18.01
C THR A 220 8.07 -0.44 17.11
N ALA A 221 7.94 -0.24 15.79
CA ALA A 221 7.96 -1.37 14.86
C ALA A 221 9.35 -2.02 14.76
N VAL A 222 9.36 -3.31 14.41
CA VAL A 222 10.56 -4.11 14.12
C VAL A 222 10.75 -4.17 12.61
N TRP A 223 11.91 -3.72 12.11
CA TRP A 223 12.19 -3.68 10.68
C TRP A 223 12.86 -4.96 10.21
N ILE A 224 12.26 -5.60 9.20
CA ILE A 224 12.83 -6.78 8.53
C ILE A 224 13.42 -6.30 7.20
N ASP A 225 14.44 -5.44 7.22
CA ASP A 225 15.00 -4.78 6.02
C ASP A 225 15.90 -5.68 5.16
N ARG A 226 16.00 -6.98 5.48
CA ARG A 226 16.74 -8.00 4.72
C ARG A 226 16.37 -9.41 5.18
N ILE A 227 16.71 -10.42 4.40
CA ILE A 227 16.51 -11.84 4.69
C ILE A 227 17.20 -12.22 6.02
N ALA A 228 18.42 -11.74 6.25
CA ALA A 228 19.15 -12.05 7.48
C ALA A 228 18.43 -11.57 8.76
N ALA A 229 17.67 -10.47 8.70
CA ALA A 229 16.92 -9.93 9.84
C ALA A 229 15.78 -10.87 10.30
N ILE A 230 15.36 -11.83 9.46
CA ILE A 230 14.35 -12.83 9.84
C ILE A 230 14.84 -13.67 11.03
N ASN A 231 16.12 -14.03 11.04
CA ASN A 231 16.77 -14.83 12.09
C ASN A 231 17.62 -14.00 13.07
N GLY A 232 17.64 -12.68 12.90
CA GLY A 232 18.47 -11.76 13.70
C GLY A 232 19.87 -11.59 13.13
N THR A 233 20.48 -10.42 13.40
CA THR A 233 21.80 -10.06 12.89
C THR A 233 22.65 -9.44 14.01
N PRO A 234 23.29 -10.27 14.85
CA PRO A 234 24.04 -9.78 16.02
C PRO A 234 25.21 -8.86 15.65
N ASP A 235 25.74 -8.98 14.44
CA ASP A 235 26.89 -8.20 13.96
C ASP A 235 26.51 -6.95 13.16
N SER A 236 25.22 -6.66 13.00
CA SER A 236 24.79 -5.48 12.26
C SER A 236 24.59 -4.27 13.15
N SER A 237 24.94 -3.10 12.61
CA SER A 237 24.65 -1.84 13.26
C SER A 237 23.20 -1.39 13.07
N SER A 238 22.51 -1.89 12.04
CA SER A 238 21.19 -1.42 11.61
C SER A 238 20.01 -2.28 12.05
N ASN A 239 20.23 -3.57 12.31
CA ASN A 239 19.23 -4.44 12.96
C ASN A 239 19.89 -5.12 14.15
N GLY A 240 19.08 -5.53 15.12
CA GLY A 240 19.58 -6.19 16.31
C GLY A 240 19.81 -7.68 16.15
N ALA A 241 20.19 -8.32 17.25
CA ALA A 241 20.40 -9.75 17.36
C ALA A 241 19.08 -10.54 17.34
N MET A 242 17.96 -9.90 17.67
CA MET A 242 16.65 -10.55 17.67
C MET A 242 16.08 -10.72 16.26
N GLY A 243 15.70 -11.94 15.91
CA GLY A 243 14.91 -12.24 14.72
C GLY A 243 13.41 -12.07 14.94
N VAL A 244 12.62 -12.37 13.89
CA VAL A 244 11.15 -12.28 13.93
C VAL A 244 10.57 -13.14 15.05
N ARG A 245 11.08 -14.37 15.20
CA ARG A 245 10.64 -15.30 16.25
C ARG A 245 10.97 -14.79 17.65
N ASP A 246 12.16 -14.21 17.84
CA ASP A 246 12.59 -13.68 19.15
C ASP A 246 11.72 -12.50 19.57
N HIS A 247 11.38 -11.62 18.62
CA HIS A 247 10.48 -10.50 18.89
C HIS A 247 9.05 -10.95 19.22
N LEU A 248 8.52 -11.95 18.51
CA LEU A 248 7.21 -12.53 18.81
C LEU A 248 7.19 -13.21 20.19
N ASP A 249 8.25 -13.94 20.54
CA ASP A 249 8.41 -14.55 21.86
C ASP A 249 8.48 -13.51 22.98
N ALA A 250 9.25 -12.44 22.77
CA ALA A 250 9.30 -11.32 23.70
C ALA A 250 7.95 -10.61 23.82
N ALA A 251 7.19 -10.46 22.73
CA ALA A 251 5.86 -9.85 22.77
C ALA A 251 4.87 -10.68 23.59
N VAL A 252 4.85 -12.00 23.40
CA VAL A 252 4.06 -12.91 24.22
C VAL A 252 4.49 -12.83 25.68
N ALA A 253 5.79 -12.85 25.97
CA ALA A 253 6.32 -12.74 27.33
C ALA A 253 5.97 -11.40 28.01
N GLN A 254 5.88 -10.31 27.26
CA GLN A 254 5.45 -9.00 27.75
C GLN A 254 3.93 -8.89 27.99
N GLY A 255 3.15 -9.88 27.55
CA GLY A 255 1.68 -9.78 27.51
C GLY A 255 1.21 -8.68 26.56
N ALA A 256 1.95 -8.42 25.48
CA ALA A 256 1.53 -7.47 24.45
C ALA A 256 0.30 -8.01 23.71
N GLY A 257 -0.65 -7.13 23.40
CA GLY A 257 -1.79 -7.49 22.55
C GLY A 257 -1.55 -7.22 21.07
N TYR A 258 -0.56 -6.40 20.71
CA TYR A 258 -0.08 -6.26 19.33
C TYR A 258 1.44 -6.10 19.23
N ILE A 259 1.98 -6.46 18.07
CA ILE A 259 3.35 -6.19 17.62
C ILE A 259 3.30 -5.65 16.19
N GLN A 260 4.25 -4.77 15.84
CA GLN A 260 4.38 -4.21 14.49
C GLN A 260 5.68 -4.70 13.84
N PHE A 261 5.58 -5.19 12.61
CA PHE A 261 6.72 -5.47 11.73
C PHE A 261 6.66 -4.60 10.49
N VAL A 262 7.83 -4.27 9.95
CA VAL A 262 7.96 -3.64 8.64
C VAL A 262 8.50 -4.67 7.66
N ILE A 263 7.69 -5.01 6.66
CA ILE A 263 8.05 -5.82 5.50
C ILE A 263 8.67 -4.84 4.50
N TYR A 264 9.97 -4.94 4.26
CA TYR A 264 10.73 -3.91 3.53
C TYR A 264 11.95 -4.49 2.83
N ASN A 265 11.73 -5.37 1.85
CA ASN A 265 12.83 -5.97 1.10
C ASN A 265 12.47 -6.27 -0.36
N LEU A 266 11.59 -5.47 -0.98
CA LEU A 266 11.26 -5.65 -2.40
C LEU A 266 12.49 -5.74 -3.32
N PRO A 267 12.42 -6.52 -4.42
CA PRO A 267 13.41 -6.47 -5.49
C PRO A 267 13.53 -5.05 -6.06
N GLY A 268 14.74 -4.50 -6.11
CA GLY A 268 14.99 -3.14 -6.55
C GLY A 268 14.44 -2.06 -5.61
N ARG A 269 14.32 -2.37 -4.31
CA ARG A 269 13.86 -1.46 -3.23
C ARG A 269 14.48 -0.08 -3.34
N ASP A 270 13.68 0.93 -2.98
CA ASP A 270 14.03 2.35 -3.03
C ASP A 270 14.49 2.80 -4.42
N CYS A 271 13.77 2.40 -5.46
CA CYS A 271 14.14 2.68 -6.84
C CYS A 271 14.46 4.16 -7.14
N SER A 272 14.03 5.11 -6.30
CA SER A 272 14.26 6.55 -6.44
C SER A 272 15.41 7.11 -5.59
N ALA A 273 15.99 6.32 -4.68
CA ALA A 273 17.00 6.69 -3.68
C ALA A 273 18.16 5.68 -3.64
N LEU A 274 19.14 5.90 -2.74
CA LEU A 274 20.33 5.05 -2.56
C LEU A 274 20.60 4.63 -1.11
N ALA A 275 20.09 5.37 -0.13
CA ALA A 275 20.52 5.23 1.28
C ALA A 275 20.08 3.90 1.90
N SER A 276 18.95 3.40 1.44
CA SER A 276 18.34 2.16 1.91
C SER A 276 18.08 1.21 0.74
N ASN A 277 18.93 1.20 -0.29
CA ASN A 277 18.89 0.17 -1.33
C ASN A 277 18.81 -1.23 -0.73
N GLY A 278 17.97 -2.08 -1.31
CA GLY A 278 17.76 -3.46 -0.89
C GLY A 278 18.90 -4.39 -1.30
N GLU A 279 18.97 -5.55 -0.65
CA GLU A 279 19.90 -6.62 -1.03
C GLU A 279 19.47 -7.36 -2.31
N LEU A 280 18.18 -7.25 -2.68
CA LEU A 280 17.59 -7.93 -3.83
C LEU A 280 17.62 -7.03 -5.06
N GLY A 281 18.28 -7.48 -6.13
CA GLY A 281 18.25 -6.86 -7.44
C GLY A 281 16.84 -6.87 -8.06
N PRO A 282 16.58 -6.03 -9.09
CA PRO A 282 15.23 -5.78 -9.60
C PRO A 282 14.51 -7.01 -10.18
N ASP A 283 15.23 -8.06 -10.58
CA ASP A 283 14.68 -9.29 -11.17
C ASP A 283 14.57 -10.45 -10.16
N GLU A 284 14.88 -10.21 -8.87
CA GLU A 284 14.90 -11.24 -7.82
C GLU A 284 13.54 -11.47 -7.12
N LEU A 285 12.43 -11.23 -7.81
CA LEU A 285 11.09 -11.49 -7.27
C LEU A 285 10.88 -12.95 -6.78
N PRO A 286 11.37 -14.00 -7.45
CA PRO A 286 11.30 -15.36 -6.92
C PRO A 286 11.97 -15.53 -5.56
N ARG A 287 13.11 -14.84 -5.35
CA ARG A 287 13.88 -14.89 -4.11
C ARG A 287 13.17 -14.15 -2.98
N TYR A 288 12.63 -12.95 -3.27
CA TYR A 288 11.76 -12.22 -2.34
C TYR A 288 10.59 -13.08 -1.84
N LYS A 289 9.97 -13.87 -2.73
CA LYS A 289 8.87 -14.76 -2.35
C LYS A 289 9.35 -15.89 -1.44
N ALA A 290 10.35 -16.65 -1.89
CA ALA A 290 10.75 -17.92 -1.28
C ALA A 290 11.64 -17.77 -0.04
N GLU A 291 12.53 -16.77 -0.03
CA GLU A 291 13.54 -16.59 1.02
C GLU A 291 13.20 -15.48 2.01
N TYR A 292 12.24 -14.61 1.67
CA TYR A 292 11.84 -13.48 2.52
C TYR A 292 10.40 -13.59 3.02
N ILE A 293 9.39 -13.52 2.13
CA ILE A 293 7.97 -13.55 2.56
C ILE A 293 7.56 -14.91 3.14
N ASP A 294 7.91 -16.01 2.47
CA ASP A 294 7.48 -17.35 2.92
C ASP A 294 8.00 -17.72 4.32
N PRO A 295 9.28 -17.48 4.68
CA PRO A 295 9.77 -17.70 6.03
C PRO A 295 9.10 -16.80 7.07
N ILE A 296 8.84 -15.52 6.77
CA ILE A 296 8.13 -14.60 7.67
C ILE A 296 6.71 -15.13 7.93
N ALA A 297 5.98 -15.50 6.87
CA ALA A 297 4.63 -16.04 6.99
C ALA A 297 4.60 -17.34 7.80
N ALA A 298 5.59 -18.22 7.61
CA ALA A 298 5.71 -19.46 8.39
C ALA A 298 5.91 -19.19 9.89
N ILE A 299 6.70 -18.18 10.25
CA ILE A 299 6.91 -17.79 11.66
C ILE A 299 5.64 -17.14 12.23
N GLN A 300 5.07 -16.16 11.54
CA GLN A 300 3.89 -15.43 12.02
C GLN A 300 2.64 -16.33 12.11
N GLY A 301 2.55 -17.36 11.27
CA GLY A 301 1.47 -18.34 11.26
C GLY A 301 1.57 -19.42 12.33
N ASP A 302 2.64 -19.44 13.15
CA ASP A 302 2.76 -20.39 14.25
C ASP A 302 1.61 -20.18 15.26
N SER A 303 0.91 -21.27 15.57
CA SER A 303 -0.18 -21.31 16.55
C SER A 303 0.17 -20.72 17.91
N LYS A 304 1.46 -20.71 18.29
CA LYS A 304 1.99 -20.06 19.50
C LYS A 304 1.59 -18.58 19.57
N TYR A 305 1.48 -17.90 18.43
CA TYR A 305 1.21 -16.46 18.36
C TYR A 305 -0.24 -16.11 18.06
N ARG A 306 -1.15 -17.09 17.96
CA ARG A 306 -2.56 -16.90 17.54
C ARG A 306 -3.34 -15.80 18.31
N ASN A 307 -2.93 -15.51 19.55
CA ASN A 307 -3.54 -14.48 20.39
C ASN A 307 -2.91 -13.09 20.26
N LEU A 308 -1.73 -12.99 19.64
CA LEU A 308 -1.04 -11.74 19.40
C LEU A 308 -1.50 -11.16 18.06
N ARG A 309 -1.86 -9.88 18.04
CA ARG A 309 -2.19 -9.18 16.78
C ARG A 309 -0.91 -8.76 16.10
N ILE A 310 -0.62 -9.32 14.94
CA ILE A 310 0.61 -9.06 14.20
C ILE A 310 0.29 -8.04 13.11
N VAL A 311 0.80 -6.83 13.25
CA VAL A 311 0.59 -5.76 12.26
C VAL A 311 1.79 -5.69 11.34
N ASN A 312 1.58 -5.86 10.04
CA ASN A 312 2.62 -5.74 9.04
C ASN A 312 2.43 -4.44 8.26
N ILE A 313 3.44 -3.58 8.30
CA ILE A 313 3.58 -2.42 7.42
C ILE A 313 4.24 -2.89 6.13
N ILE A 314 3.53 -2.77 5.01
CA ILE A 314 3.91 -3.41 3.75
C ILE A 314 4.63 -2.41 2.84
N GLU A 315 5.94 -2.65 2.70
CA GLU A 315 6.83 -2.14 1.65
C GLU A 315 6.77 -0.62 1.48
N ILE A 316 7.40 0.07 2.43
CA ILE A 316 7.57 1.53 2.43
C ILE A 316 8.33 1.96 1.18
N ASP A 317 8.09 3.20 0.71
CA ASP A 317 8.84 3.83 -0.39
C ASP A 317 8.86 2.98 -1.68
N SER A 318 7.73 2.31 -1.96
CA SER A 318 7.60 1.37 -3.08
C SER A 318 6.62 1.87 -4.15
N LEU A 319 5.35 1.51 -4.05
CA LEU A 319 4.32 1.73 -5.07
C LEU A 319 4.14 3.21 -5.49
N PRO A 320 4.19 4.21 -4.57
CA PRO A 320 4.12 5.61 -4.96
C PRO A 320 5.23 6.07 -5.93
N ASN A 321 6.41 5.43 -5.91
CA ASN A 321 7.48 5.72 -6.86
C ASN A 321 7.11 5.38 -8.31
N LEU A 322 6.25 4.38 -8.53
CA LEU A 322 5.85 3.96 -9.88
C LEU A 322 4.97 5.00 -10.59
N VAL A 323 4.41 5.94 -9.83
CA VAL A 323 3.66 7.09 -10.33
C VAL A 323 4.56 8.32 -10.45
N THR A 324 5.37 8.58 -9.42
CA THR A 324 6.02 9.89 -9.24
C THR A 324 7.49 9.93 -9.69
N ASN A 325 8.17 8.79 -9.79
CA ASN A 325 9.63 8.71 -9.95
C ASN A 325 10.09 7.85 -11.14
N THR A 326 9.22 7.53 -12.08
CA THR A 326 9.59 7.00 -13.41
C THR A 326 10.16 8.10 -14.30
N SER A 327 10.98 7.79 -15.31
CA SER A 327 11.72 8.78 -16.12
C SER A 327 10.85 9.78 -16.90
N GLY A 328 9.53 9.58 -16.97
CA GLY A 328 8.58 10.57 -17.44
C GLY A 328 8.38 11.78 -16.50
N ASN A 329 8.87 11.69 -15.26
CA ASN A 329 8.76 12.74 -14.24
C ASN A 329 10.12 13.40 -13.97
N ALA A 330 10.08 14.63 -13.46
CA ALA A 330 11.29 15.35 -13.07
C ALA A 330 12.03 14.60 -11.95
N GLY A 331 13.31 14.26 -12.19
CA GLY A 331 14.11 13.46 -11.26
C GLY A 331 13.75 11.98 -11.22
N GLY A 332 12.99 11.46 -12.18
CA GLY A 332 12.73 10.03 -12.30
C GLY A 332 14.01 9.20 -12.52
N THR A 333 13.93 7.91 -12.21
CA THR A 333 15.09 7.00 -12.28
C THR A 333 14.83 5.80 -13.18
N VAL A 334 15.92 5.28 -13.77
CA VAL A 334 15.88 4.05 -14.57
C VAL A 334 15.42 2.86 -13.74
N MET A 335 15.83 2.78 -12.47
CA MET A 335 15.43 1.67 -11.59
C MET A 335 13.91 1.66 -11.39
N CYS A 336 13.26 2.82 -11.21
CA CYS A 336 11.81 2.88 -11.09
C CYS A 336 11.10 2.48 -12.40
N ASP A 337 11.66 2.80 -13.56
CA ASP A 337 11.17 2.29 -14.84
C ASP A 337 11.31 0.77 -14.94
N THR A 338 12.46 0.22 -14.51
CA THR A 338 12.73 -1.22 -14.51
C THR A 338 11.72 -1.98 -13.66
N VAL A 339 11.54 -1.59 -12.38
CA VAL A 339 10.61 -2.30 -11.47
C VAL A 339 9.14 -2.09 -11.84
N LYS A 340 8.81 -1.00 -12.53
CA LYS A 340 7.49 -0.79 -13.13
C LYS A 340 7.27 -1.72 -14.31
N ALA A 341 8.26 -1.82 -15.22
CA ALA A 341 8.16 -2.60 -16.44
C ALA A 341 8.12 -4.12 -16.16
N ASN A 342 8.94 -4.61 -15.23
CA ASN A 342 8.95 -6.02 -14.86
C ASN A 342 7.87 -6.39 -13.82
N GLY A 343 7.21 -5.38 -13.21
CA GLY A 343 6.13 -5.55 -12.25
C GLY A 343 6.57 -6.06 -10.87
N ALA A 344 7.86 -5.96 -10.53
CA ALA A 344 8.42 -6.47 -9.28
C ALA A 344 7.69 -5.93 -8.04
N TYR A 345 7.43 -4.62 -7.99
CA TYR A 345 6.76 -3.97 -6.86
C TYR A 345 5.30 -4.41 -6.72
N VAL A 346 4.52 -4.32 -7.81
CA VAL A 346 3.09 -4.69 -7.81
C VAL A 346 2.90 -6.15 -7.41
N ASN A 347 3.69 -7.05 -8.00
CA ASN A 347 3.57 -8.48 -7.75
C ASN A 347 4.20 -8.89 -6.41
N GLY A 348 5.24 -8.22 -5.95
CA GLY A 348 5.85 -8.44 -4.64
C GLY A 348 4.91 -8.04 -3.50
N VAL A 349 4.33 -6.83 -3.57
CA VAL A 349 3.31 -6.38 -2.61
C VAL A 349 2.09 -7.29 -2.64
N GLY A 350 1.56 -7.61 -3.83
CA GLY A 350 0.43 -8.55 -3.96
C GLY A 350 0.73 -9.91 -3.34
N TYR A 351 1.92 -10.47 -3.54
CA TYR A 351 2.29 -11.75 -2.93
C TYR A 351 2.40 -11.66 -1.40
N ALA A 352 3.03 -10.61 -0.86
CA ALA A 352 3.13 -10.39 0.58
C ALA A 352 1.74 -10.28 1.22
N LEU A 353 0.84 -9.51 0.62
CA LEU A 353 -0.55 -9.38 1.06
C LEU A 353 -1.29 -10.72 1.03
N ALA A 354 -1.16 -11.49 -0.05
CA ALA A 354 -1.81 -12.81 -0.15
C ALA A 354 -1.31 -13.79 0.92
N LYS A 355 0.01 -13.89 1.11
CA LYS A 355 0.62 -14.85 2.04
C LYS A 355 0.39 -14.47 3.50
N LEU A 356 0.69 -13.22 3.87
CA LEU A 356 0.53 -12.75 5.25
C LEU A 356 -0.95 -12.57 5.60
N GLY A 357 -1.75 -12.12 4.63
CA GLY A 357 -3.20 -11.97 4.76
C GLY A 357 -3.98 -13.28 4.90
N ALA A 358 -3.37 -14.44 4.64
CA ALA A 358 -3.98 -15.74 4.92
C ALA A 358 -3.95 -16.12 6.42
N ILE A 359 -3.18 -15.40 7.24
CA ILE A 359 -2.99 -15.67 8.67
C ILE A 359 -4.05 -14.88 9.47
N GLY A 360 -4.80 -15.59 10.32
CA GLY A 360 -6.01 -15.06 10.97
C GLY A 360 -5.80 -13.92 11.97
N ASN A 361 -4.61 -13.79 12.55
CA ASN A 361 -4.21 -12.73 13.49
C ASN A 361 -3.24 -11.70 12.88
N VAL A 362 -3.06 -11.70 11.56
CA VAL A 362 -2.21 -10.74 10.84
C VAL A 362 -3.05 -9.62 10.23
N TYR A 363 -2.56 -8.39 10.30
CA TYR A 363 -3.20 -7.17 9.81
C TYR A 363 -2.22 -6.41 8.92
N ASN A 364 -2.48 -6.35 7.62
CA ASN A 364 -1.58 -5.69 6.67
C ASN A 364 -2.02 -4.23 6.44
N TYR A 365 -1.11 -3.29 6.65
CA TYR A 365 -1.27 -1.89 6.28
C TYR A 365 -0.29 -1.55 5.15
N ILE A 366 -0.79 -1.15 3.99
CA ILE A 366 0.07 -0.78 2.86
C ILE A 366 0.60 0.64 3.07
N ASP A 367 1.90 0.85 2.82
CA ASP A 367 2.45 2.20 2.84
C ASP A 367 1.83 3.08 1.73
N ALA A 368 1.44 4.29 2.11
CA ALA A 368 0.77 5.26 1.27
C ALA A 368 1.51 6.61 1.26
N ALA A 369 2.84 6.59 1.34
CA ALA A 369 3.68 7.79 1.31
C ALA A 369 3.27 8.82 2.39
N HIS A 370 3.18 10.10 2.02
CA HIS A 370 2.78 11.21 2.88
C HIS A 370 2.22 12.37 2.03
N HIS A 371 1.61 13.37 2.65
CA HIS A 371 0.92 14.45 1.92
C HIS A 371 1.90 15.23 1.02
N GLY A 372 3.10 15.50 1.53
CA GLY A 372 4.18 16.20 0.83
C GLY A 372 4.82 15.41 -0.32
N TRP A 373 4.30 14.22 -0.66
CA TRP A 373 4.71 13.44 -1.84
C TRP A 373 3.53 13.20 -2.81
N ILE A 374 2.38 12.75 -2.29
CA ILE A 374 1.24 12.34 -3.14
C ILE A 374 -0.04 13.17 -2.92
N GLY A 375 0.06 14.30 -2.21
CA GLY A 375 -1.07 15.18 -1.94
C GLY A 375 -1.55 16.04 -3.12
N TRP A 376 -0.81 16.09 -4.22
CA TRP A 376 -1.22 16.78 -5.45
C TRP A 376 -2.23 15.97 -6.25
N ASP A 377 -3.17 16.65 -6.93
CA ASP A 377 -4.20 16.01 -7.77
C ASP A 377 -3.61 15.06 -8.81
N SER A 378 -2.44 15.40 -9.37
CA SER A 378 -1.73 14.59 -10.36
C SER A 378 -1.21 13.25 -9.81
N ASN A 379 -1.05 13.13 -8.50
CA ASN A 379 -0.43 11.98 -7.84
C ASN A 379 -1.47 11.20 -7.01
N PHE A 380 -2.35 11.92 -6.31
CA PHE A 380 -3.30 11.38 -5.33
C PHE A 380 -4.19 10.28 -5.93
N GLY A 381 -4.82 10.56 -7.07
CA GLY A 381 -5.65 9.57 -7.75
C GLY A 381 -4.87 8.38 -8.29
N PRO A 382 -3.84 8.61 -9.14
CA PRO A 382 -3.05 7.54 -9.72
C PRO A 382 -2.35 6.64 -8.70
N VAL A 383 -1.91 7.17 -7.56
CA VAL A 383 -1.32 6.33 -6.49
C VAL A 383 -2.38 5.45 -5.84
N ALA A 384 -3.60 5.94 -5.60
CA ALA A 384 -4.68 5.08 -5.10
C ALA A 384 -4.99 3.92 -6.07
N ASP A 385 -4.99 4.19 -7.38
CA ASP A 385 -5.16 3.16 -8.41
C ASP A 385 -4.00 2.16 -8.42
N GLN A 386 -2.77 2.64 -8.24
CA GLN A 386 -1.57 1.80 -8.15
C GLN A 386 -1.59 0.88 -6.92
N LEU A 387 -2.01 1.40 -5.76
CA LEU A 387 -2.19 0.62 -4.53
C LEU A 387 -3.28 -0.44 -4.73
N LYS A 388 -4.40 -0.10 -5.38
CA LYS A 388 -5.46 -1.05 -5.73
C LYS A 388 -4.95 -2.15 -6.65
N ALA A 389 -4.16 -1.81 -7.66
CA ALA A 389 -3.56 -2.79 -8.57
C ALA A 389 -2.69 -3.81 -7.84
N ALA A 390 -1.85 -3.36 -6.90
CA ALA A 390 -1.03 -4.25 -6.08
C ALA A 390 -1.87 -5.12 -5.13
N ALA A 391 -2.91 -4.55 -4.52
CA ALA A 391 -3.77 -5.27 -3.57
C ALA A 391 -4.53 -6.45 -4.18
N VAL A 392 -4.71 -6.47 -5.50
CA VAL A 392 -5.38 -7.56 -6.25
C VAL A 392 -4.41 -8.36 -7.14
N ALA A 393 -3.11 -8.09 -7.05
CA ALA A 393 -2.08 -8.80 -7.79
C ALA A 393 -1.68 -10.11 -7.10
N SER A 394 -1.05 -11.02 -7.86
CA SER A 394 -0.41 -12.23 -7.33
C SER A 394 -1.29 -13.08 -6.40
N GLY A 395 -2.60 -13.14 -6.66
CA GLY A 395 -3.56 -13.92 -5.87
C GLY A 395 -4.08 -13.24 -4.60
N SER A 396 -3.71 -11.98 -4.35
CA SER A 396 -4.30 -11.18 -3.28
C SER A 396 -5.67 -10.64 -3.65
N THR A 397 -6.42 -10.21 -2.63
CA THR A 397 -7.63 -9.41 -2.77
C THR A 397 -7.58 -8.26 -1.77
N VAL A 398 -8.47 -7.27 -1.91
CA VAL A 398 -8.56 -6.16 -0.94
C VAL A 398 -8.94 -6.61 0.46
N ALA A 399 -9.50 -7.81 0.65
CA ALA A 399 -9.75 -8.37 1.98
C ALA A 399 -8.47 -8.71 2.75
N ASN A 400 -7.32 -8.78 2.07
CA ASN A 400 -6.01 -8.95 2.71
C ASN A 400 -5.42 -7.63 3.19
N VAL A 401 -6.11 -6.50 3.01
CA VAL A 401 -5.66 -5.16 3.37
C VAL A 401 -6.53 -4.64 4.52
N GLN A 402 -5.94 -4.53 5.71
CA GLN A 402 -6.62 -3.94 6.87
C GLN A 402 -6.70 -2.42 6.74
N GLY A 403 -5.69 -1.80 6.12
CA GLY A 403 -5.60 -0.36 6.05
C GLY A 403 -4.38 0.13 5.32
N PHE A 404 -4.05 1.39 5.56
CA PHE A 404 -2.90 2.07 4.98
C PHE A 404 -2.16 2.86 6.05
N ILE A 405 -0.88 3.11 5.83
CA ILE A 405 -0.09 3.98 6.69
C ILE A 405 0.49 5.14 5.88
N VAL A 406 0.49 6.33 6.48
CA VAL A 406 1.16 7.50 5.92
C VAL A 406 2.27 7.99 6.85
N ASN A 407 3.19 8.77 6.30
CA ASN A 407 4.31 9.40 6.99
C ASN A 407 5.38 8.44 7.52
N THR A 408 5.38 7.17 7.08
CA THR A 408 6.35 6.17 7.56
C THR A 408 7.78 6.64 7.36
N ALA A 409 8.55 6.72 8.46
CA ALA A 409 9.91 7.26 8.46
C ALA A 409 10.06 8.68 7.89
N ASN A 410 8.99 9.49 7.87
CA ASN A 410 9.00 10.86 7.38
C ASN A 410 8.68 11.86 8.51
N TYR A 411 8.53 13.12 8.16
CA TYR A 411 8.53 14.24 9.10
C TYR A 411 7.34 15.19 8.90
N SER A 412 6.42 14.89 7.99
CA SER A 412 5.28 15.76 7.72
C SER A 412 4.43 15.94 8.96
N ALA A 413 4.10 17.20 9.28
CA ALA A 413 3.35 17.53 10.49
C ALA A 413 2.07 16.71 10.60
N LEU A 414 1.76 16.21 11.80
CA LEU A 414 0.49 15.52 12.05
C LEU A 414 -0.71 16.43 11.74
N LYS A 415 -0.63 17.70 12.18
CA LYS A 415 -1.61 18.75 11.95
C LYS A 415 -0.90 20.09 11.90
N GLU A 416 -1.25 20.94 10.95
CA GLU A 416 -0.80 22.33 10.93
C GLU A 416 -1.80 23.22 11.68
N PRO A 417 -1.44 23.76 12.86
CA PRO A 417 -2.38 24.50 13.71
C PRO A 417 -2.63 25.94 13.23
N TYR A 418 -1.71 26.52 12.46
CA TYR A 418 -1.74 27.94 12.10
C TYR A 418 -1.75 28.20 10.60
N VAL A 419 -1.73 27.16 9.78
CA VAL A 419 -1.82 27.23 8.32
C VAL A 419 -2.84 26.20 7.86
N LYS A 420 -3.87 26.64 7.15
CA LYS A 420 -4.84 25.76 6.48
C LYS A 420 -4.73 25.94 4.98
N VAL A 421 -4.89 24.86 4.23
CA VAL A 421 -4.85 24.90 2.76
C VAL A 421 -5.90 25.85 2.15
N THR A 422 -6.99 26.14 2.88
CA THR A 422 -8.07 27.05 2.49
C THR A 422 -7.78 28.52 2.80
N ASP A 423 -6.68 28.84 3.48
CA ASP A 423 -6.38 30.22 3.88
C ASP A 423 -6.04 31.09 2.66
N SER A 424 -6.18 32.39 2.85
CA SER A 424 -5.79 33.39 1.86
C SER A 424 -5.13 34.60 2.51
N VAL A 425 -4.18 35.19 1.81
CA VAL A 425 -3.45 36.40 2.20
C VAL A 425 -3.58 37.40 1.07
N ASN A 426 -4.15 38.57 1.34
CA ASN A 426 -4.34 39.64 0.35
C ASN A 426 -5.04 39.16 -0.95
N GLY A 427 -6.04 38.27 -0.81
CA GLY A 427 -6.79 37.70 -1.92
C GLY A 427 -6.08 36.57 -2.69
N GLN A 428 -4.85 36.20 -2.30
CA GLN A 428 -4.13 35.04 -2.86
C GLN A 428 -4.29 33.83 -1.95
N THR A 429 -4.57 32.66 -2.52
CA THR A 429 -4.59 31.39 -1.76
C THR A 429 -3.20 31.02 -1.29
N VAL A 430 -3.07 30.52 -0.05
CA VAL A 430 -1.77 30.07 0.48
C VAL A 430 -1.18 28.89 -0.29
N ARG A 431 -1.99 28.17 -1.09
CA ARG A 431 -1.51 27.14 -2.03
C ARG A 431 -0.50 27.66 -3.04
N GLN A 432 -0.48 28.98 -3.32
CA GLN A 432 0.55 29.61 -4.17
C GLN A 432 1.91 29.79 -3.47
N SER A 433 2.00 29.56 -2.16
CA SER A 433 3.28 29.62 -1.45
C SER A 433 4.24 28.54 -1.94
N LYS A 434 5.54 28.83 -1.88
CA LYS A 434 6.59 27.90 -2.33
C LYS A 434 6.62 26.59 -1.54
N TRP A 435 6.22 26.64 -0.27
CA TRP A 435 6.20 25.46 0.59
C TRP A 435 5.02 24.52 0.28
N ILE A 436 3.82 25.08 0.07
CA ILE A 436 2.62 24.29 -0.24
C ILE A 436 2.62 23.86 -1.71
N ASP A 437 3.09 24.72 -2.61
CA ASP A 437 3.25 24.45 -4.05
C ASP A 437 2.04 23.76 -4.69
N TRP A 438 0.85 24.33 -4.51
CA TRP A 438 -0.42 23.80 -5.00
C TRP A 438 -0.86 22.43 -4.45
N ASN A 439 -0.20 21.90 -3.42
CA ASN A 439 -0.69 20.72 -2.73
C ASN A 439 -2.10 20.95 -2.17
N GLN A 440 -2.91 19.89 -2.10
CA GLN A 440 -4.26 19.93 -1.54
C GLN A 440 -4.27 19.77 -0.01
N TYR A 441 -3.10 19.51 0.57
CA TYR A 441 -2.93 19.22 2.00
C TYR A 441 -1.68 19.93 2.53
N VAL A 442 -1.69 20.19 3.83
CA VAL A 442 -0.55 20.78 4.57
C VAL A 442 -0.12 19.93 5.77
N ASP A 443 -0.86 18.85 6.05
CA ASP A 443 -0.60 17.94 7.15
C ASP A 443 -1.10 16.51 6.86
N GLU A 444 -0.65 15.57 7.68
CA GLU A 444 -0.95 14.15 7.50
C GLU A 444 -2.37 13.77 7.90
N LEU A 445 -2.97 14.44 8.90
CA LEU A 445 -4.31 14.07 9.35
C LEU A 445 -5.36 14.34 8.25
N SER A 446 -5.34 15.55 7.67
CA SER A 446 -6.27 15.89 6.59
C SER A 446 -6.04 15.04 5.34
N PHE A 447 -4.78 14.78 5.01
CA PHE A 447 -4.39 13.91 3.91
C PHE A 447 -4.87 12.46 4.13
N ALA A 448 -4.58 11.86 5.27
CA ALA A 448 -4.95 10.47 5.57
C ALA A 448 -6.47 10.26 5.50
N GLN A 449 -7.25 11.19 6.05
CA GLN A 449 -8.72 11.12 6.02
C GLN A 449 -9.27 11.22 4.60
N ALA A 450 -8.74 12.13 3.78
CA ALA A 450 -9.16 12.24 2.38
C ALA A 450 -8.69 11.04 1.54
N PHE A 451 -7.46 10.58 1.76
CA PHE A 451 -6.90 9.46 1.01
C PHE A 451 -7.64 8.16 1.33
N ARG A 452 -8.06 7.94 2.58
CA ARG A 452 -8.98 6.85 2.96
C ARG A 452 -10.25 6.86 2.11
N GLN A 453 -10.90 8.02 1.97
CA GLN A 453 -12.12 8.14 1.13
C GLN A 453 -11.83 7.80 -0.33
N LYS A 454 -10.69 8.27 -0.85
CA LYS A 454 -10.24 7.94 -2.20
C LYS A 454 -9.98 6.44 -2.37
N LEU A 455 -9.34 5.79 -1.42
CA LEU A 455 -9.08 4.35 -1.42
C LEU A 455 -10.40 3.56 -1.42
N VAL A 456 -11.38 3.93 -0.60
CA VAL A 456 -12.72 3.33 -0.64
C VAL A 456 -13.37 3.54 -2.02
N SER A 457 -13.25 4.74 -2.61
CA SER A 457 -13.83 5.02 -3.93
C SER A 457 -13.23 4.18 -5.07
N VAL A 458 -11.99 3.72 -4.94
CA VAL A 458 -11.34 2.82 -5.92
C VAL A 458 -11.52 1.33 -5.56
N GLY A 459 -12.37 1.04 -4.57
CA GLY A 459 -12.87 -0.31 -4.27
C GLY A 459 -12.10 -1.04 -3.18
N PHE A 460 -11.44 -0.35 -2.26
CA PHE A 460 -11.09 -0.93 -0.95
C PHE A 460 -12.32 -1.00 -0.03
N ASP A 461 -12.26 -1.84 1.01
CA ASP A 461 -13.34 -2.00 1.98
C ASP A 461 -13.64 -0.66 2.68
N SER A 462 -14.91 -0.36 2.97
CA SER A 462 -15.29 0.85 3.69
C SER A 462 -14.78 0.91 5.13
N ASN A 463 -14.36 -0.24 5.69
CA ASN A 463 -13.83 -0.39 7.04
C ASN A 463 -12.31 -0.29 7.12
N ILE A 464 -11.60 -0.02 6.02
CA ILE A 464 -10.15 0.20 6.09
C ILE A 464 -9.81 1.31 7.09
N GLY A 465 -8.73 1.12 7.84
CA GLY A 465 -8.20 2.14 8.75
C GLY A 465 -6.95 2.82 8.21
N MET A 466 -6.65 4.01 8.70
CA MET A 466 -5.39 4.71 8.43
C MET A 466 -4.48 4.69 9.66
N LEU A 467 -3.18 4.54 9.44
CA LEU A 467 -2.15 4.79 10.44
C LEU A 467 -1.38 6.05 10.04
N ILE A 468 -0.86 6.76 11.04
CA ILE A 468 0.10 7.85 10.82
C ILE A 468 1.34 7.54 11.65
N ASP A 469 2.49 7.42 11.01
CA ASP A 469 3.76 7.36 11.73
C ASP A 469 4.05 8.75 12.32
N THR A 470 4.04 8.81 13.65
CA THR A 470 4.23 10.03 14.45
C THR A 470 5.56 10.03 15.19
N SER A 471 6.46 9.12 14.84
CA SER A 471 7.76 8.96 15.49
C SER A 471 8.58 10.25 15.54
N ARG A 472 8.56 11.07 14.48
CA ARG A 472 9.49 12.21 14.29
C ARG A 472 8.87 13.48 13.72
N ASN A 473 7.54 13.62 13.78
CA ASN A 473 6.82 14.73 13.16
C ASN A 473 6.22 15.75 14.15
N GLY A 474 6.73 15.83 15.37
CA GLY A 474 6.21 16.74 16.39
C GLY A 474 6.50 18.20 16.09
N TRP A 475 7.72 18.50 15.63
CA TRP A 475 8.19 19.88 15.39
C TRP A 475 7.95 20.81 16.60
N GLY A 476 8.39 20.36 17.76
CA GLY A 476 8.36 21.13 19.01
C GLY A 476 9.61 21.98 19.20
N GLY A 477 9.99 22.12 20.46
CA GLY A 477 11.11 22.97 20.86
C GLY A 477 10.77 24.46 20.78
N SER A 478 11.75 25.31 21.11
CA SER A 478 11.58 26.76 21.18
C SER A 478 11.37 27.44 19.82
N ALA A 479 11.63 26.73 18.71
CA ALA A 479 11.44 27.23 17.36
C ALA A 479 10.05 26.95 16.78
N ARG A 480 9.21 26.17 17.48
CA ARG A 480 7.82 25.92 17.06
C ARG A 480 7.04 27.25 17.06
N PRO A 481 6.37 27.62 15.95
CA PRO A 481 5.51 28.79 15.95
C PRO A 481 4.43 28.71 17.03
N THR A 482 4.01 29.85 17.55
CA THR A 482 2.92 29.95 18.53
C THR A 482 1.66 30.60 17.94
N GLY A 483 1.66 30.89 16.65
CA GLY A 483 0.59 31.57 15.93
C GLY A 483 0.86 31.62 14.42
N PRO A 484 -0.07 32.19 13.64
CA PRO A 484 0.09 32.35 12.20
C PRO A 484 1.24 33.28 11.85
N GLY A 485 1.81 33.10 10.67
CA GLY A 485 2.84 34.00 10.14
C GLY A 485 2.29 35.37 9.72
N PRO A 486 3.17 36.31 9.35
CA PRO A 486 2.76 37.64 8.89
C PRO A 486 1.94 37.59 7.58
N SER A 487 0.78 38.24 7.55
CA SER A 487 -0.09 38.35 6.36
C SER A 487 0.42 39.35 5.30
N THR A 488 1.74 39.43 5.09
CA THR A 488 2.38 40.32 4.11
C THR A 488 2.47 39.69 2.73
N SER A 489 2.63 38.37 2.67
CA SER A 489 2.59 37.52 1.47
C SER A 489 2.19 36.10 1.86
N VAL A 490 1.76 35.29 0.90
CA VAL A 490 1.46 33.86 1.14
C VAL A 490 2.68 33.11 1.66
N ASP A 491 3.89 33.40 1.16
CA ASP A 491 5.13 32.78 1.64
C ASP A 491 5.42 33.17 3.09
N ALA A 492 5.38 34.46 3.44
CA ALA A 492 5.64 34.91 4.81
C ALA A 492 4.63 34.35 5.82
N TYR A 493 3.36 34.25 5.42
CA TYR A 493 2.31 33.67 6.25
C TYR A 493 2.57 32.18 6.51
N VAL A 494 2.84 31.42 5.45
CA VAL A 494 3.09 29.98 5.55
C VAL A 494 4.39 29.70 6.30
N ASP A 495 5.51 30.32 5.94
CA ASP A 495 6.81 30.10 6.59
C ASP A 495 6.84 30.54 8.06
N GLY A 496 6.07 31.58 8.40
CA GLY A 496 5.94 32.03 9.79
C GLY A 496 5.00 31.17 10.64
N GLY A 497 4.02 30.51 10.02
CA GLY A 497 2.98 29.74 10.71
C GLY A 497 3.18 28.22 10.73
N ARG A 498 3.84 27.65 9.72
CA ARG A 498 4.01 26.20 9.59
C ARG A 498 4.88 25.62 10.71
N VAL A 499 4.45 24.51 11.28
CA VAL A 499 5.24 23.81 12.30
C VAL A 499 6.28 22.91 11.65
N ASP A 500 6.00 22.30 10.50
CA ASP A 500 7.04 21.61 9.73
C ASP A 500 8.09 22.62 9.28
N ARG A 501 9.34 22.48 9.75
CA ARG A 501 10.42 23.46 9.51
C ARG A 501 11.43 23.03 8.47
N ARG A 502 11.17 21.98 7.67
CA ARG A 502 12.10 21.60 6.60
C ARG A 502 12.21 22.71 5.56
N LEU A 503 13.24 22.62 4.73
CA LEU A 503 13.44 23.52 3.59
C LEU A 503 12.48 23.18 2.43
N HIS A 504 12.21 21.89 2.24
CA HIS A 504 11.23 21.38 1.28
C HIS A 504 10.58 20.11 1.82
N THR A 505 9.31 19.84 1.47
CA THR A 505 8.57 18.64 1.90
C THR A 505 9.19 17.33 1.38
N GLY A 506 9.87 17.40 0.25
CA GLY A 506 10.69 16.31 -0.32
C GLY A 506 12.02 16.04 0.40
N ASN A 507 12.37 16.78 1.45
CA ASN A 507 13.54 16.47 2.27
C ASN A 507 13.17 15.40 3.31
N TRP A 508 13.79 14.23 3.20
CA TRP A 508 13.38 13.02 3.94
C TRP A 508 14.46 12.44 4.84
N CYS A 509 15.75 12.78 4.67
CA CYS A 509 16.82 12.11 5.40
C CYS A 509 17.31 12.92 6.61
N ASN A 510 17.34 12.30 7.79
CA ASN A 510 17.91 12.80 9.04
C ASN A 510 17.61 14.29 9.31
N GLN A 511 16.35 14.70 9.18
CA GLN A 511 16.00 16.12 9.11
C GLN A 511 16.35 16.88 10.39
N ALA A 512 17.14 17.94 10.24
CA ALA A 512 17.53 18.81 11.33
C ALA A 512 16.32 19.60 11.86
N GLY A 513 16.23 19.70 13.19
CA GLY A 513 15.15 20.40 13.88
C GLY A 513 13.89 19.56 14.11
N ALA A 514 13.83 18.34 13.58
CA ALA A 514 12.74 17.40 13.83
C ALA A 514 12.59 17.08 15.32
N GLY A 515 11.39 16.61 15.69
CA GLY A 515 11.00 16.34 17.08
C GLY A 515 10.10 15.12 17.19
N LEU A 516 10.16 14.41 18.33
CA LEU A 516 9.21 13.32 18.60
C LEU A 516 7.77 13.85 18.51
N GLY A 517 6.89 13.14 17.80
CA GLY A 517 5.48 13.50 17.70
C GLY A 517 4.62 13.00 18.86
N GLU A 518 3.33 12.90 18.58
CA GLU A 518 2.37 12.17 19.43
C GLU A 518 2.91 10.76 19.71
N ARG A 519 2.70 10.30 20.95
CA ARG A 519 3.08 8.93 21.33
C ARG A 519 2.05 7.95 20.79
N PRO A 520 2.41 6.66 20.59
CA PRO A 520 1.49 5.69 20.01
C PRO A 520 0.14 5.62 20.76
N ARG A 521 -0.96 5.78 20.03
CA ARG A 521 -2.32 5.87 20.57
C ARG A 521 -3.32 5.31 19.57
N ALA A 522 -4.19 4.41 20.01
CA ALA A 522 -5.28 3.86 19.20
C ALA A 522 -6.48 4.81 19.12
N ASN A 523 -7.21 4.77 18.00
CA ASN A 523 -8.39 5.57 17.68
C ASN A 523 -8.26 7.06 18.01
N PRO A 524 -7.17 7.74 17.59
CA PRO A 524 -6.98 9.14 17.94
C PRO A 524 -7.98 10.06 17.25
N GLU A 525 -8.46 9.69 16.06
CA GLU A 525 -9.32 10.50 15.19
C GLU A 525 -10.20 9.58 14.32
N THR A 526 -11.31 10.11 13.78
CA THR A 526 -12.18 9.35 12.87
C THR A 526 -11.41 8.87 11.64
N GLY A 527 -11.50 7.57 11.34
CA GLY A 527 -10.82 6.93 10.22
C GLY A 527 -9.33 6.66 10.44
N ILE A 528 -8.79 7.00 11.61
CA ILE A 528 -7.41 6.73 12.00
C ILE A 528 -7.42 5.62 13.06
N ASP A 529 -6.86 4.45 12.73
CA ASP A 529 -6.77 3.32 13.65
C ASP A 529 -5.78 3.60 14.78
N ALA A 530 -4.63 4.19 14.46
CA ALA A 530 -3.64 4.58 15.45
C ALA A 530 -2.65 5.62 14.93
N TYR A 531 -2.17 6.44 15.85
CA TYR A 531 -0.83 7.01 15.74
C TYR A 531 0.16 5.95 16.20
N VAL A 532 1.22 5.75 15.43
CA VAL A 532 2.21 4.70 15.65
C VAL A 532 3.62 5.25 15.52
N TRP A 533 4.59 4.60 16.13
CA TRP A 533 6.01 4.84 15.86
C TRP A 533 6.53 3.67 15.04
N VAL A 534 6.57 3.85 13.72
CA VAL A 534 7.07 2.79 12.82
C VAL A 534 8.57 2.92 12.68
N LYS A 535 9.07 4.10 12.30
CA LYS A 535 10.51 4.37 12.39
C LYS A 535 10.91 4.54 13.85
N PRO A 536 11.79 3.68 14.41
CA PRO A 536 12.22 3.82 15.79
C PRO A 536 13.00 5.13 15.93
N PRO A 537 12.56 6.07 16.79
CA PRO A 537 13.26 7.35 16.93
C PRO A 537 14.71 7.14 17.33
N GLY A 538 15.62 7.86 16.65
CA GLY A 538 17.06 7.74 16.88
C GLY A 538 17.77 6.75 15.97
N GLU A 539 17.07 5.98 15.14
CA GLU A 539 17.70 5.22 14.06
C GLU A 539 17.84 6.09 12.81
N SER A 540 19.04 6.11 12.22
CA SER A 540 19.34 6.96 11.07
C SER A 540 18.53 6.56 9.84
N ASP A 541 18.27 7.55 8.98
CA ASP A 541 17.65 7.35 7.65
C ASP A 541 18.68 6.97 6.59
N GLY A 542 19.97 7.23 6.82
CA GLY A 542 21.03 7.05 5.84
C GLY A 542 22.31 7.78 6.22
N SER A 543 23.42 7.30 5.67
CA SER A 543 24.74 7.86 5.96
C SER A 543 24.94 9.23 5.31
N SER A 544 25.52 10.16 6.07
CA SER A 544 25.81 11.53 5.58
C SER A 544 27.04 11.61 4.66
N LYS A 545 27.76 10.50 4.52
CA LYS A 545 28.94 10.29 3.68
C LYS A 545 29.04 8.80 3.37
N GLU A 546 29.87 8.43 2.40
CA GLU A 546 30.13 7.02 2.12
C GLU A 546 30.71 6.28 3.33
N ILE A 547 30.04 5.19 3.74
CA ILE A 547 30.48 4.30 4.82
C ILE A 547 30.48 2.87 4.25
N PRO A 548 31.64 2.23 4.12
CA PRO A 548 31.72 0.82 3.71
C PRO A 548 30.91 -0.06 4.67
N ASN A 549 30.06 -0.91 4.11
CA ASN A 549 29.22 -1.84 4.85
C ASN A 549 28.96 -3.10 4.03
N ASN A 550 28.51 -4.16 4.70
CA ASN A 550 28.12 -5.44 4.09
C ASN A 550 26.59 -5.61 4.08
N GLU A 551 25.84 -4.50 4.18
CA GLU A 551 24.38 -4.50 4.32
C GLU A 551 23.65 -4.08 3.03
N GLY A 552 24.40 -3.82 1.95
CA GLY A 552 23.84 -3.36 0.66
C GLY A 552 23.45 -1.88 0.63
N LYS A 553 23.78 -1.11 1.69
CA LYS A 553 23.39 0.29 1.86
C LYS A 553 24.35 1.23 1.15
N GLY A 554 23.81 2.13 0.34
CA GLY A 554 24.57 3.14 -0.40
C GLY A 554 24.69 4.48 0.33
N PHE A 555 25.39 5.41 -0.31
CA PHE A 555 25.43 6.82 0.08
C PHE A 555 24.45 7.61 -0.80
N ASP A 556 23.36 8.10 -0.19
CA ASP A 556 22.44 9.03 -0.85
C ASP A 556 22.75 10.46 -0.46
N ARG A 557 22.90 11.33 -1.45
CA ARG A 557 23.19 12.73 -1.19
C ARG A 557 22.03 13.49 -0.55
N MET A 558 20.80 12.96 -0.55
CA MET A 558 19.73 13.51 0.28
C MET A 558 20.01 13.40 1.78
N CYS A 559 20.98 12.58 2.20
CA CYS A 559 21.48 12.50 3.57
C CYS A 559 22.75 13.34 3.81
N ASP A 560 23.35 13.90 2.76
CA ASP A 560 24.51 14.79 2.82
C ASP A 560 24.07 16.23 3.12
N PRO A 561 24.46 16.82 4.25
CA PRO A 561 24.10 18.19 4.61
C PRO A 561 24.57 19.25 3.60
N THR A 562 25.56 18.92 2.77
CA THR A 562 26.15 19.83 1.77
C THR A 562 25.48 19.72 0.40
N TYR A 563 24.58 18.74 0.21
CA TYR A 563 23.92 18.52 -1.06
C TYR A 563 22.87 19.59 -1.33
N THR A 564 22.94 20.19 -2.52
CA THR A 564 22.06 21.27 -3.00
C THR A 564 20.76 20.77 -3.64
N GLY A 565 20.43 19.50 -3.45
CA GLY A 565 19.17 18.94 -3.94
C GLY A 565 19.12 18.62 -5.43
N ASN A 566 17.94 18.24 -5.88
CA ASN A 566 17.57 18.01 -7.27
C ASN A 566 16.11 18.47 -7.49
N ALA A 567 15.56 18.22 -8.68
CA ALA A 567 14.19 18.62 -9.00
C ALA A 567 13.13 18.12 -8.01
N ARG A 568 13.32 16.93 -7.40
CA ARG A 568 12.33 16.30 -6.49
C ARG A 568 12.21 17.02 -5.15
N ASN A 569 13.25 17.72 -4.72
CA ASN A 569 13.20 18.57 -3.53
C ASN A 569 13.29 20.07 -3.86
N GLY A 570 12.94 20.45 -5.10
CA GLY A 570 12.95 21.84 -5.55
C GLY A 570 14.35 22.48 -5.61
N ASN A 571 15.41 21.68 -5.77
CA ASN A 571 16.81 22.10 -5.74
C ASN A 571 17.19 22.83 -4.43
N ASN A 572 16.65 22.35 -3.31
CA ASN A 572 16.96 22.86 -1.98
C ASN A 572 18.09 22.04 -1.33
N MET A 573 18.79 22.64 -0.37
CA MET A 573 19.69 21.89 0.51
C MET A 573 18.93 20.73 1.18
N SER A 574 19.60 19.61 1.43
CA SER A 574 18.97 18.42 2.02
C SER A 574 18.34 18.65 3.41
N GLY A 575 18.89 19.60 4.19
CA GLY A 575 18.49 19.81 5.59
C GLY A 575 18.84 18.63 6.51
N ALA A 576 19.67 17.70 6.05
CA ALA A 576 20.09 16.53 6.81
C ALA A 576 21.10 16.90 7.92
N LEU A 577 21.05 16.19 9.03
CA LEU A 577 22.07 16.24 10.08
C LEU A 577 23.40 15.64 9.57
N ALA A 578 24.51 16.27 9.97
CA ALA A 578 25.86 15.78 9.70
C ALA A 578 26.21 14.56 10.55
N ASP A 579 27.26 13.84 10.13
CA ASP A 579 27.83 12.67 10.83
C ASP A 579 26.81 11.54 11.11
N ALA A 580 25.75 11.47 10.30
CA ALA A 580 24.78 10.40 10.36
C ALA A 580 25.41 9.05 9.94
N PRO A 581 25.17 7.96 10.69
CA PRO A 581 25.62 6.61 10.36
C PRO A 581 24.76 5.98 9.25
N ILE A 582 25.03 4.73 8.87
CA ILE A 582 24.21 4.02 7.87
C ILE A 582 22.73 3.88 8.31
N SER A 583 21.82 3.70 7.36
CA SER A 583 20.39 3.62 7.66
C SER A 583 20.06 2.47 8.64
N GLY A 584 19.20 2.75 9.62
CA GLY A 584 18.87 1.84 10.72
C GLY A 584 19.86 1.87 11.90
N ALA A 585 21.09 2.36 11.69
CA ALA A 585 22.06 2.42 12.78
C ALA A 585 21.70 3.51 13.80
N TRP A 586 22.10 3.29 15.05
CA TRP A 586 21.81 4.22 16.14
C TRP A 586 22.50 5.57 15.93
N PHE A 587 21.74 6.64 16.01
CA PHE A 587 22.17 8.02 15.84
C PHE A 587 21.82 8.86 17.09
N PRO A 588 22.68 8.82 18.13
CA PRO A 588 22.40 9.47 19.42
C PRO A 588 22.10 10.98 19.31
N ALA A 589 22.80 11.69 18.41
CA ALA A 589 22.62 13.12 18.23
C ALA A 589 21.22 13.46 17.70
N GLN A 590 20.73 12.70 16.71
CA GLN A 590 19.36 12.85 16.23
C GLN A 590 18.37 12.47 17.34
N PHE A 591 18.58 11.38 18.07
CA PHE A 591 17.68 10.98 19.16
C PHE A 591 17.56 12.08 20.24
N GLN A 592 18.69 12.68 20.63
CA GLN A 592 18.72 13.78 21.58
C GLN A 592 17.94 15.00 21.06
N GLN A 593 18.13 15.38 19.78
CA GLN A 593 17.38 16.49 19.16
C GLN A 593 15.88 16.18 19.09
N LEU A 594 15.50 14.95 18.71
CA LEU A 594 14.10 14.51 18.66
C LEU A 594 13.43 14.66 20.04
N MET A 595 14.11 14.26 21.12
CA MET A 595 13.59 14.42 22.49
C MET A 595 13.47 15.89 22.90
N GLN A 596 14.46 16.73 22.57
CA GLN A 596 14.44 18.16 22.88
C GLN A 596 13.28 18.87 22.18
N ASN A 597 12.99 18.48 20.94
CA ASN A 597 11.95 19.08 20.12
C ASN A 597 10.64 18.29 20.15
N ALA A 598 10.41 17.44 21.15
CA ALA A 598 9.19 16.66 21.24
C ALA A 598 7.93 17.55 21.31
N TYR A 599 6.89 17.20 20.57
CA TYR A 599 5.58 17.82 20.65
C TYR A 599 4.46 16.77 20.47
N PRO A 600 3.57 16.58 21.47
CA PRO A 600 3.53 17.27 22.76
C PRO A 600 4.82 17.07 23.58
N PRO A 601 5.20 18.03 24.46
CA PRO A 601 6.41 17.90 25.26
C PRO A 601 6.49 16.58 26.03
N LEU A 602 7.69 16.09 26.26
CA LEU A 602 7.90 14.92 27.13
C LEU A 602 7.55 15.28 28.58
N SER A 603 6.95 14.34 29.32
CA SER A 603 6.67 14.46 30.76
C SER A 603 7.88 14.21 31.62
#